data_AF-A0A925X772-F1
#
_entry.id   AF-A0A925X772-F1
#
_cell.length_a   1.000
_cell.length_b   1.000
_cell.length_c   1.000
_cell.angle_alpha   90.00
_cell.angle_beta   90.00
_cell.angle_gamma   90.00
#
_symmetry.space_group_name_H-M   'P 1'
#
loop_
_entity.id
_entity.type
_entity.pdbx_description
1 polymer ?
#
loop_
_entity_poly.entity_id
_entity_poly.type
_entity_poly.pdbx_seq_one_letter_code
_entity_poly.pdbx_strand_id
1 'polypeptide(L)' 'TVKLNTTYSFGLDDQDFVVAFETEEPKDFLDLVMELRETQGSKYTQRDTPIFTCVQMPMEKILDQLF' A
#
# COMPACT_ATOMS: atom_id res chain seq x y z
N THR A 1 -2.10 -11.00 -9.90
CA THR A 1 -0.84 -11.21 -9.12
C THR A 1 -0.38 -9.90 -8.56
N VAL A 2 -0.39 -9.78 -7.22
CA VAL A 2 0.00 -8.56 -6.52
C VAL A 2 1.51 -8.56 -6.27
N LYS A 3 2.21 -7.48 -6.62
CA LYS A 3 3.59 -7.25 -6.21
C LYS A 3 3.60 -6.47 -4.90
N LEU A 4 4.45 -6.89 -3.97
CA LEU A 4 4.55 -6.30 -2.63
C LEU A 4 5.96 -5.76 -2.41
N ASN A 5 6.06 -4.48 -2.11
CA ASN A 5 7.29 -3.79 -1.77
C ASN A 5 7.20 -3.36 -0.29
N THR A 6 8.08 -3.88 0.56
CA THR A 6 8.15 -3.50 1.98
C THR A 6 9.40 -2.70 2.24
N THR A 7 9.24 -1.50 2.80
CA THR A 7 10.34 -0.62 3.18
C THR A 7 10.29 -0.38 4.69
N TYR A 8 11.47 -0.38 5.32
CA TYR A 8 11.62 -0.08 6.74
C TYR A 8 11.90 1.41 6.92
N SER A 9 11.21 2.04 7.85
CA SER A 9 11.32 3.49 8.13
C SER A 9 11.71 3.79 9.57
N PHE A 10 12.20 2.78 10.31
CA PHE A 10 12.66 2.95 11.68
C PHE A 10 13.77 4.01 11.80
N GLY A 11 13.52 5.05 12.59
CA GLY A 11 14.44 6.17 12.77
C GLY A 11 14.47 7.19 11.61
N LEU A 12 13.63 7.02 10.59
CA LEU A 12 13.48 7.95 9.47
C LEU A 12 12.12 8.67 9.49
N ASP A 13 11.05 7.99 9.91
CA ASP A 13 9.69 8.51 9.90
C ASP A 13 8.84 7.92 11.05
N ASP A 14 7.60 8.41 11.21
CA ASP A 14 6.70 8.05 12.32
C ASP A 14 6.15 6.61 12.26
N GLN A 15 6.20 5.98 11.09
CA GLN A 15 5.81 4.58 10.89
C GLN A 15 7.02 3.64 10.87
N ASP A 16 6.85 2.43 11.40
CA ASP A 16 7.91 1.41 11.39
C ASP A 16 8.15 0.83 9.97
N PHE A 17 7.08 0.74 9.18
CA PHE A 17 7.08 0.16 7.85
C PHE A 17 6.22 0.98 6.89
N VAL A 18 6.65 1.04 5.63
CA VAL A 18 5.83 1.49 4.51
C VAL A 18 5.69 0.32 3.55
N VAL A 19 4.44 -0.03 3.21
CA VAL A 19 4.14 -1.13 2.29
C VAL A 19 3.47 -0.55 1.05
N ALA A 20 3.98 -0.93 -0.12
CA ALA A 20 3.42 -0.57 -1.41
C ALA A 20 3.01 -1.82 -2.17
N PHE A 21 1.84 -1.76 -2.80
CA PHE A 21 1.26 -2.86 -3.57
C PHE A 21 1.01 -2.40 -4.99
N GLU A 22 1.37 -3.23 -5.96
CA GLU A 22 1.08 -3.02 -7.38
C GLU A 22 0.26 -4.19 -7.91
N THR A 23 -0.87 -3.89 -8.54
CA THR A 23 -1.75 -4.86 -9.18
C THR A 23 -2.52 -4.21 -10.31
N GLU A 24 -2.77 -4.97 -11.38
CA GLU A 24 -3.68 -4.58 -12.46
C GLU A 24 -5.16 -4.77 -12.05
N GLU A 25 -5.41 -5.63 -11.06
CA GLU A 25 -6.75 -5.97 -10.58
C GLU A 25 -6.90 -5.56 -9.11
N PRO A 26 -7.66 -4.49 -8.80
CA PRO A 26 -7.82 -4.00 -7.42
C PRO A 26 -8.46 -5.01 -6.46
N LYS A 27 -9.24 -5.96 -6.98
CA LYS A 27 -9.85 -7.02 -6.17
C LYS A 27 -8.81 -7.91 -5.52
N ASP A 28 -7.74 -8.26 -6.25
CA ASP A 28 -6.65 -9.08 -5.72
C ASP A 28 -6.00 -8.43 -4.49
N PHE A 29 -5.91 -7.10 -4.46
CA PHE A 29 -5.38 -6.37 -3.29
C PHE A 29 -6.33 -6.48 -2.09
N LEU A 30 -7.65 -6.34 -2.31
CA LEU A 30 -8.63 -6.46 -1.22
C LEU A 30 -8.58 -7.86 -0.60
N ASP A 31 -8.58 -8.89 -1.44
CA ASP A 31 -8.53 -10.28 -0.98
C ASP A 31 -7.24 -10.55 -0.18
N LEU A 32 -6.09 -10.07 -0.67
CA LEU A 32 -4.79 -10.17 0.03
C LEU A 32 -4.79 -9.44 1.38
N VAL A 33 -5.30 -8.21 1.46
CA VAL A 33 -5.33 -7.45 2.71
C VAL A 33 -6.26 -8.09 3.73
N MET A 34 -7.38 -8.69 3.28
CA MET A 34 -8.27 -9.45 4.15
C MET A 34 -7.57 -10.67 4.74
N GLU A 35 -6.84 -11.44 3.94
CA GLU A 35 -6.03 -12.56 4.43
C GLU A 35 -4.98 -12.09 5.45
N LEU A 36 -4.28 -10.99 5.18
CA LEU A 36 -3.27 -10.43 6.08
C LEU A 36 -3.84 -10.03 7.45
N ARG A 37 -5.08 -9.54 7.49
CA ARG A 37 -5.78 -9.18 8.74
C ARG A 37 -6.08 -10.39 9.63
N GLU A 38 -6.24 -11.57 9.04
CA GLU A 38 -6.47 -12.80 9.79
C GLU A 38 -5.18 -13.41 10.36
N THR A 39 -4.01 -12.92 9.93
CA THR A 39 -2.72 -13.43 10.40
C THR A 39 -2.42 -13.00 11.84
N GLN A 40 -1.61 -13.81 12.54
CA GLN A 40 -1.14 -13.46 13.89
C GLN A 40 -0.29 -12.17 13.90
N GLY A 41 0.34 -11.83 12.77
CA GLY A 41 1.10 -10.59 12.61
C GLY A 41 0.25 -9.33 12.80
N SER A 42 -1.02 -9.36 12.39
CA SER A 42 -1.95 -8.23 12.53
C SER A 42 -2.14 -7.79 13.99
N LYS A 43 -1.89 -8.65 14.99
CA LYS A 43 -2.00 -8.30 16.41
C LYS A 43 -0.92 -7.31 16.86
N TYR A 44 0.17 -7.22 16.11
CA TYR A 44 1.31 -6.36 16.42
C TYR A 44 1.33 -5.09 15.56
N THR A 45 0.38 -4.94 14.65
CA THR A 45 0.21 -3.72 13.86
C THR A 45 -0.55 -2.69 14.68
N GLN A 46 0.12 -1.62 15.12
CA GLN A 46 -0.51 -0.56 15.92
C GLN A 46 -1.40 0.35 15.07
N ARG A 47 -1.01 0.64 13.82
CA ARG A 47 -1.70 1.56 12.93
C ARG A 47 -1.53 1.16 11.47
N ASP A 48 -2.63 1.01 10.74
CA ASP A 48 -2.69 0.66 9.31
C ASP A 48 -3.31 1.78 8.44
N THR A 49 -3.48 2.98 9.00
CA THR A 49 -4.10 4.14 8.34
C THR A 49 -3.17 5.34 8.32
N PRO A 50 -3.21 6.17 7.25
CA PRO A 50 -4.08 6.09 6.08
C PRO A 50 -3.61 5.07 5.01
N ILE A 51 -4.56 4.54 4.23
CA ILE A 51 -4.27 3.76 3.01
C ILE A 51 -4.58 4.63 1.81
N PHE A 52 -3.61 4.75 0.89
CA PHE A 52 -3.77 5.49 -0.35
C PHE A 52 -3.94 4.52 -1.52
N THR A 53 -4.99 4.72 -2.31
CA THR A 53 -5.21 4.00 -3.57
C THR A 53 -4.99 4.97 -4.73
N CYS A 54 -4.18 4.55 -5.70
CA CYS A 54 -3.88 5.36 -6.88
C CYS A 54 -3.80 4.49 -8.14
N VAL A 55 -3.93 5.14 -9.29
CA VAL A 55 -3.70 4.52 -10.59
C VAL A 55 -2.33 4.97 -11.09
N GLN A 56 -1.48 4.02 -11.49
CA GLN A 56 -0.19 4.35 -12.08
C GLN A 56 -0.42 5.05 -13.43
N MET A 57 0.17 6.24 -13.58
CA MET A 57 0.05 7.04 -14.79
C MET A 57 1.39 7.72 -15.12
N PRO A 58 1.70 7.95 -16.41
CA PRO A 58 2.82 8.81 -16.81
C PRO A 58 2.66 10.23 -16.26
N MET A 59 3.78 10.89 -15.93
CA MET A 59 3.79 12.24 -15.35
C MET A 59 2.97 13.24 -16.18
N GLU A 60 3.09 13.21 -17.51
CA GLU A 60 2.35 14.10 -18.42
C GLU A 60 0.83 14.00 -18.20
N LYS A 61 0.29 12.77 -18.13
CA LYS A 61 -1.15 12.56 -17.89
C LYS A 61 -1.61 13.01 -16.51
N ILE A 62 -0.73 12.93 -15.51
CA ILE A 62 -1.04 13.41 -14.16
C ILE A 62 -1.16 14.94 -14.17
N LEU A 63 -0.22 15.63 -14.83
CA LEU A 63 -0.24 17.08 -14.96
C LEU A 63 -1.47 17.57 -15.72
N ASP A 64 -1.88 16.86 -16.79
CA ASP A 64 -3.09 17.17 -17.54
C ASP A 64 -4.39 17.05 -16.71
N GLN A 65 -4.39 16.33 -15.58
CA GLN A 65 -5.55 16.21 -14.70
C GLN A 65 -5.58 17.27 -13.58
N LEU A 66 -4.45 17.96 -13.34
CA LEU A 66 -4.31 18.97 -12.29
C LEU A 66 -4.69 20.38 -12.76
N PHE A 67 -4.66 20.61 -14.08
CA PHE A 67 -4.89 21.90 -14.73
C PHE A 67 -6.04 21.83 -15.74
#